data_AF-A0A348XL68-F1
#
_entry.id   AF-A0A348XL68-F1
#
_cell.length_a   1.000
_cell.length_b   1.000
_cell.length_c   1.000
_cell.angle_alpha   90.00
_cell.angle_beta   90.00
_cell.angle_gamma   90.00
#
_symmetry.space_group_name_H-M   'P 1'
#
loop_
_entity.id
_entity.type
_entity.pdbx_description
1 polymer ?
#
loop_
_entity_poly.entity_id
_entity_poly.type
_entity_poly.pdbx_seq_one_letter_code
_entity_poly.pdbx_strand_id
1 'polypeptide(L)'
;MKPFLPFSALLLLLVAGCSKAPPPPYDSDANRLLLASLQAMQTESLDDAIGNLERLQALRPEYALPHVLLQQSYETEAITAATRHLAEGEGDLERAVDEIEGAMIELGATPRIEAERNRLQALSQVLAYRTAGPYHDSSDWNTALLTLPAPEELGADADLYREWIRSERRELVALEDIEKRRQVDSIIRDIDRAILLASWTDLAAAIVKLQQLDPQHPVALAESATSLSFYGKATTENEIALFLMFQNGDPARRTAIAELMVPRLPRSATGRRLRVMSAFQQGYLLSAVIGLDKLVSLHPEANIAGLRRRLDAAIAEPQNAPWPSLRGILTPIYRLQEYP
;
A
#
# COMPACT_ATOMS: atom_id res chain seq x y z
N MET A 1 14.42 30.20 21.68
CA MET A 1 14.06 31.45 22.40
C MET A 1 12.61 31.30 22.84
N LYS A 2 12.37 30.99 24.12
CA LYS A 2 11.01 30.82 24.67
C LYS A 2 10.41 32.20 24.94
N PRO A 3 9.14 32.46 24.60
CA PRO A 3 8.49 33.71 24.97
C PRO A 3 8.19 33.66 26.47
N PHE A 4 8.81 34.57 27.21
CA PHE A 4 8.33 35.03 28.50
C PHE A 4 6.95 35.68 28.31
N LEU A 5 5.94 35.22 29.04
CA LEU A 5 4.81 36.01 29.60
C LEU A 5 3.79 35.04 30.25
N PRO A 6 3.10 35.38 31.37
CA PRO A 6 3.06 36.69 32.03
C PRO A 6 3.08 36.62 33.57
N PHE A 7 4.18 37.04 34.19
CA PHE A 7 4.19 37.51 35.60
C PHE A 7 3.19 38.68 35.81
N SER A 8 2.84 39.36 34.70
CA SER A 8 1.92 40.50 34.63
C SER A 8 0.44 40.15 34.88
N ALA A 9 0.00 38.92 34.60
CA ALA A 9 -1.39 38.51 34.83
C ALA A 9 -1.66 38.19 36.31
N LEU A 10 -0.64 37.68 37.02
CA LEU A 10 -0.72 37.35 38.45
C LEU A 10 -0.90 38.60 39.32
N LEU A 11 -0.32 39.72 38.90
CA LEU A 11 -0.39 41.00 39.61
C LEU A 11 -1.71 41.75 39.37
N LEU A 12 -2.40 41.50 38.26
CA LEU A 12 -3.70 42.10 37.94
C LEU A 12 -4.89 41.38 38.58
N LEU A 13 -4.78 40.07 38.83
CA LEU A 13 -5.82 39.29 39.53
C LEU A 13 -5.89 39.58 41.05
N LEU A 14 -4.80 40.08 41.64
CA LEU A 14 -4.73 40.46 43.06
C LEU A 14 -5.43 41.79 43.40
N VAL A 15 -5.83 42.61 42.40
CA VAL A 15 -6.28 44.00 42.64
C VAL A 15 -7.77 44.23 42.32
N ALA A 16 -8.46 43.33 41.60
CA ALA A 16 -9.79 43.63 41.06
C ALA A 16 -11.01 43.25 41.94
N GLY A 17 -10.83 42.80 43.19
CA GLY A 17 -11.91 42.19 43.98
C GLY A 17 -12.25 42.81 45.34
N CYS A 18 -11.68 43.96 45.72
CA CYS A 18 -11.85 44.49 47.09
C CYS A 18 -12.91 45.59 47.18
N SER A 19 -14.15 45.22 47.52
CA SER A 19 -14.97 46.10 48.36
C SER A 19 -15.81 45.27 49.34
N LYS A 20 -15.54 45.46 50.64
CA LYS A 20 -16.25 44.97 51.85
C LYS A 20 -15.78 43.68 52.56
N ALA A 21 -14.53 43.26 52.42
CA ALA A 21 -13.91 42.36 53.40
C ALA A 21 -12.80 43.11 54.15
N PRO A 22 -12.69 43.01 55.50
CA PRO A 22 -11.49 43.45 56.18
C PRO A 22 -10.28 42.73 55.55
N PRO A 23 -9.14 43.42 55.36
CA PRO A 23 -7.96 42.79 54.81
C PRO A 23 -7.61 41.58 55.69
N PRO A 24 -7.34 40.41 55.10
CA PRO A 24 -6.93 39.25 55.88
C PRO A 24 -5.71 39.63 56.74
N PRO A 25 -5.60 39.12 57.98
CA PRO A 25 -4.45 39.40 58.82
C PRO A 25 -3.16 39.00 58.08
N TYR A 26 -2.19 39.91 58.06
CA TYR A 26 -0.90 39.68 57.41
C TYR A 26 -0.20 38.50 58.07
N ASP A 27 -0.04 37.42 57.32
CA ASP A 27 0.67 36.23 57.77
C ASP A 27 2.13 36.30 57.31
N SER A 28 3.02 36.64 58.25
CA SER A 28 4.45 36.78 57.97
C SER A 28 5.11 35.48 57.53
N ASP A 29 4.60 34.34 58.01
CA ASP A 29 5.23 33.05 57.77
C ASP A 29 4.80 32.51 56.40
N ALA A 30 3.52 32.68 56.04
CA ALA A 30 3.04 32.38 54.70
C ALA A 30 3.76 33.22 53.63
N ASN A 31 3.93 34.53 53.87
CA ASN A 31 4.64 35.40 52.92
C ASN A 31 6.14 35.08 52.81
N ARG A 32 6.79 34.68 53.91
CA ARG A 32 8.19 34.24 53.89
C ARG A 32 8.38 32.99 53.05
N LEU A 33 7.49 32.00 53.20
CA LEU A 33 7.55 30.77 52.42
C LEU A 33 7.27 31.00 50.92
N LEU A 34 6.35 31.92 50.60
CA LEU A 34 6.08 32.34 49.22
C LEU A 34 7.29 33.05 48.58
N LEU A 35 7.95 33.95 49.30
CA LEU A 35 9.16 34.62 48.81
C LEU A 35 10.33 33.64 48.70
N ALA A 36 10.49 32.72 49.65
CA ALA A 36 11.52 31.70 49.62
C ALA A 36 11.33 30.73 48.45
N SER A 37 10.09 30.32 48.15
CA SER A 37 9.82 29.47 46.99
C SER A 37 10.08 30.19 45.67
N LEU A 38 9.71 31.47 45.54
CA LEU A 38 10.02 32.27 44.35
C LEU A 38 11.52 32.51 44.16
N GLN A 39 12.26 32.75 45.24
CA GLN A 39 13.72 32.86 45.19
C GLN A 39 14.37 31.53 44.80
N ALA A 40 13.93 30.42 45.38
CA ALA A 40 14.42 29.08 45.05
C ALA A 40 14.16 28.73 43.57
N MET A 41 12.98 29.06 43.04
CA MET A 41 12.68 28.94 41.61
C MET A 41 13.60 29.81 40.75
N GLN A 42 13.89 31.05 41.18
CA GLN A 42 14.78 31.95 40.44
C GLN A 42 16.23 31.46 40.42
N THR A 43 16.67 30.74 41.46
CA THR A 43 18.00 30.15 41.55
C THR A 43 18.06 28.70 41.05
N GLU A 44 17.01 28.22 40.37
CA GLU A 44 16.90 26.84 39.84
C GLU A 44 17.01 25.74 40.92
N SER A 45 16.83 26.07 42.20
CA SER A 45 16.75 25.08 43.30
C SER A 45 15.31 24.59 43.44
N LEU A 46 14.92 23.65 42.59
CA LEU A 46 13.53 23.18 42.49
C LEU A 46 13.08 22.41 43.74
N ASP A 47 13.95 21.61 44.35
CA ASP A 47 13.63 20.83 45.56
C ASP A 47 13.32 21.75 46.75
N ASP A 48 14.10 22.82 46.93
CA ASP A 48 13.86 23.84 47.95
C ASP A 48 12.56 24.61 47.68
N ALA A 49 12.24 24.87 46.40
CA ALA A 49 11.00 25.52 46.02
C ALA A 49 9.78 24.64 46.35
N ILE A 50 9.84 23.34 46.02
CA ILE A 50 8.79 22.36 46.31
C ILE A 50 8.60 22.25 47.83
N GLY A 51 9.67 22.03 48.61
CA GLY A 51 9.57 21.90 50.05
C GLY A 51 9.01 23.15 50.75
N ASN A 52 9.30 24.35 50.22
CA ASN A 52 8.70 25.58 50.72
C ASN A 52 7.20 25.72 50.36
N LEU A 53 6.80 25.28 49.16
CA LEU A 53 5.40 25.26 48.73
C LEU A 53 4.57 24.24 49.51
N GLU A 54 5.11 23.06 49.83
CA GLU A 54 4.44 22.05 50.65
C GLU A 54 4.19 22.56 52.07
N ARG A 55 5.21 23.19 52.68
CA ARG A 55 5.06 23.83 54.00
C ARG A 55 4.02 24.94 53.97
N LEU A 56 3.98 25.72 52.89
CA LEU A 56 2.99 26.77 52.70
C LEU A 56 1.57 26.18 52.55
N GLN A 57 1.41 25.08 51.82
CA GLN A 57 0.13 24.40 51.68
C GLN A 57 -0.35 23.80 53.01
N ALA A 58 0.58 23.24 53.81
CA ALA A 58 0.26 22.71 55.14
C ALA A 58 -0.18 23.80 56.12
N LEU A 59 0.43 24.98 56.06
CA LEU A 59 0.06 26.14 56.89
C LEU A 59 -1.23 26.82 56.43
N ARG A 60 -1.46 26.89 55.12
CA ARG A 60 -2.58 27.58 54.49
C ARG A 60 -3.21 26.70 53.40
N PRO A 61 -4.01 25.69 53.79
CA PRO A 61 -4.66 24.80 52.82
C PRO A 61 -5.71 25.53 51.97
N GLU A 62 -6.24 26.66 52.46
CA GLU A 62 -7.13 27.54 51.70
C GLU A 62 -6.46 28.24 50.50
N TYR A 63 -5.13 28.26 50.41
CA TYR A 63 -4.45 28.90 49.29
C TYR A 63 -4.40 27.98 48.08
N ALA A 64 -5.01 28.42 46.98
CA ALA A 64 -5.04 27.66 45.73
C ALA A 64 -3.68 27.63 45.01
N LEU A 65 -2.87 28.68 45.15
CA LEU A 65 -1.62 28.83 44.39
C LEU A 65 -0.58 27.72 44.68
N PRO A 66 -0.25 27.38 45.95
CA PRO A 66 0.71 26.32 46.23
C PRO A 66 0.23 24.96 45.71
N HIS A 67 -1.07 24.68 45.83
CA HIS A 67 -1.66 23.45 45.32
C HIS A 67 -1.48 23.31 43.80
N VAL A 68 -1.80 24.35 43.03
CA VAL A 68 -1.65 24.34 41.56
C VAL A 68 -0.18 24.19 41.13
N LEU A 69 0.74 24.89 41.80
CA LEU A 69 2.16 24.82 41.47
C LEU A 69 2.78 23.45 41.78
N LEU A 70 2.42 22.86 42.93
CA LEU A 70 2.88 21.52 43.29
C LEU A 70 2.31 20.48 42.33
N GLN A 71 1.01 20.56 42.00
CA GLN A 71 0.39 19.67 41.03
C GLN A 71 1.09 19.73 39.66
N GLN A 72 1.35 20.94 39.15
CA GLN A 72 2.07 21.10 37.88
C GLN A 72 3.51 20.55 37.94
N SER A 73 4.18 20.65 39.09
CA SER A 73 5.52 20.09 39.29
C SER A 73 5.49 18.57 39.22
N TYR A 74 4.60 17.93 40.00
CA TYR A 74 4.45 16.48 40.02
C TYR A 74 4.03 15.91 38.66
N GLU A 75 3.12 16.59 37.94
CA GLU A 75 2.78 16.20 36.57
C GLU A 75 4.00 16.24 35.63
N THR A 76 4.84 17.27 35.77
CA THR A 76 6.02 17.44 34.91
C THR A 76 7.06 16.37 35.22
N GLU A 77 7.23 16.01 36.49
CA GLU A 77 8.11 14.93 36.91
C GLU A 77 7.67 13.57 36.35
N ALA A 78 6.39 13.22 36.50
CA ALA A 78 5.82 11.97 35.99
C ALA A 78 5.96 11.85 34.46
N ILE A 79 5.62 12.91 33.71
CA ILE A 79 5.76 12.93 32.25
C ILE A 79 7.24 12.80 31.83
N THR A 80 8.15 13.43 32.59
CA THR A 80 9.60 13.33 32.32
C THR A 80 10.13 11.93 32.61
N ALA A 81 9.66 11.28 33.67
CA ALA A 81 10.00 9.89 34.00
C ALA A 81 9.49 8.93 32.91
N ALA A 82 8.23 9.05 32.49
CA ALA A 82 7.67 8.28 31.38
C ALA A 82 8.46 8.48 30.08
N THR A 83 8.82 9.73 29.74
CA THR A 83 9.64 10.03 28.55
C THR A 83 11.04 9.41 28.65
N ARG A 84 11.62 9.30 29.85
CA ARG A 84 12.91 8.65 30.07
C ARG A 84 12.84 7.16 29.76
N HIS A 85 11.77 6.47 30.17
CA HIS A 85 11.54 5.06 29.82
C HIS A 85 11.44 4.84 28.31
N LEU A 86 10.89 5.80 27.57
CA LEU A 86 10.86 5.75 26.11
C LEU A 86 12.24 5.98 25.46
N ALA A 87 13.11 6.78 26.09
CA ALA A 87 14.42 7.15 25.57
C ALA A 87 15.51 6.09 25.84
N GLU A 88 15.42 5.35 26.95
CA GLU A 88 16.40 4.33 27.33
C GLU A 88 16.18 3.02 26.55
N GLY A 89 16.83 2.94 25.39
CA GLY A 89 17.34 1.71 24.79
C GLY A 89 16.34 0.76 24.13
N GLU A 90 15.11 0.63 24.62
CA GLU A 90 14.11 -0.30 24.07
C GLU A 90 12.66 0.20 24.17
N GLY A 91 12.44 1.50 24.44
CA GLY A 91 11.11 2.10 24.36
C GLY A 91 10.09 1.32 25.18
N ASP A 92 10.38 1.11 26.48
CA ASP A 92 9.56 0.33 27.40
C ASP A 92 8.25 1.07 27.67
N LEU A 93 7.36 0.93 26.70
CA LEU A 93 6.12 1.66 26.62
C LEU A 93 5.14 1.19 27.70
N GLU A 94 5.26 -0.06 28.13
CA GLU A 94 4.52 -0.61 29.25
C GLU A 94 4.90 0.12 30.54
N ARG A 95 6.20 0.26 30.85
CA ARG A 95 6.64 1.06 32.01
C ARG A 95 6.27 2.54 31.91
N ALA A 96 6.34 3.14 30.72
CA ALA A 96 5.90 4.52 30.54
C ALA A 96 4.40 4.69 30.80
N VAL A 97 3.58 3.73 30.39
CA VAL A 97 2.13 3.71 30.68
C VAL A 97 1.89 3.53 32.17
N ASP A 98 2.56 2.57 32.81
CA ASP A 98 2.44 2.31 34.25
C ASP A 98 2.77 3.56 35.09
N GLU A 99 3.82 4.30 34.72
CA GLU A 99 4.23 5.55 35.39
C GLU A 99 3.11 6.62 35.32
N ILE A 100 2.50 6.78 34.14
CA ILE A 100 1.41 7.74 33.95
C ILE A 100 0.12 7.29 34.62
N GLU A 101 -0.20 5.98 34.61
CA GLU A 101 -1.35 5.45 35.34
C GLU A 101 -1.18 5.56 36.86
N GLY A 102 0.04 5.37 37.38
CA GLY A 102 0.39 5.67 38.78
C GLY A 102 0.16 7.13 39.12
N ALA A 103 0.65 8.05 38.29
CA ALA A 103 0.43 9.48 38.47
C ALA A 103 -1.06 9.88 38.42
N MET A 104 -1.88 9.21 37.61
CA MET A 104 -3.35 9.42 37.60
C MET A 104 -4.01 9.03 38.92
N ILE A 105 -3.53 7.99 39.59
CA ILE A 105 -4.06 7.54 40.89
C ILE A 105 -3.70 8.56 41.98
N GLU A 106 -2.47 9.09 41.95
CA GLU A 106 -1.95 10.00 42.97
C GLU A 106 -2.43 11.46 42.80
N LEU A 107 -2.42 11.98 41.57
CA LEU A 107 -2.71 13.38 41.25
C LEU A 107 -4.15 13.61 40.76
N GLY A 108 -4.86 12.53 40.43
CA GLY A 108 -6.14 12.56 39.74
C GLY A 108 -5.99 12.67 38.21
N ALA A 109 -7.11 12.49 37.50
CA ALA A 109 -7.17 12.58 36.05
C ALA A 109 -7.14 14.04 35.59
N THR A 110 -5.96 14.66 35.63
CA THR A 110 -5.77 16.03 35.13
C THR A 110 -5.70 16.01 33.60
N PRO A 111 -6.12 17.09 32.91
CA PRO A 111 -6.13 17.13 31.45
C PRO A 111 -4.76 16.85 30.81
N ARG A 112 -3.68 17.19 31.51
CA ARG A 112 -2.32 17.02 31.02
C ARG A 112 -1.85 15.56 31.14
N ILE A 113 -2.16 14.90 32.25
CA ILE A 113 -1.86 13.47 32.45
C ILE A 113 -2.73 12.61 31.53
N GLU A 114 -4.01 12.95 31.36
CA GLU A 114 -4.89 12.28 30.39
C GLU A 114 -4.37 12.39 28.95
N ALA A 115 -3.90 13.57 28.55
CA ALA A 115 -3.31 13.76 27.22
C ALA A 115 -2.07 12.89 27.01
N GLU A 116 -1.17 12.80 28.00
CA GLU A 116 0.02 11.95 27.89
C GLU A 116 -0.34 10.46 27.87
N ARG A 117 -1.33 10.03 28.67
CA ARG A 117 -1.84 8.66 28.63
C ARG A 117 -2.36 8.30 27.24
N ASN A 118 -3.18 9.16 26.64
CA ASN A 118 -3.74 8.94 25.30
C ASN A 118 -2.62 8.86 24.26
N ARG A 119 -1.58 9.71 24.37
CA ARG A 119 -0.40 9.66 23.51
C ARG A 119 0.35 8.33 23.62
N LEU A 120 0.59 7.85 24.85
CA LEU A 120 1.25 6.56 25.06
C LEU A 120 0.42 5.39 24.52
N GLN A 121 -0.90 5.43 24.67
CA GLN A 121 -1.79 4.44 24.06
C GLN A 121 -1.76 4.48 22.52
N ALA A 122 -1.71 5.67 21.92
CA ALA A 122 -1.54 5.80 20.48
C ALA A 122 -0.20 5.20 20.01
N LEU A 123 0.89 5.48 20.73
CA LEU A 123 2.21 4.89 20.46
C LEU A 123 2.22 3.36 20.59
N SER A 124 1.46 2.79 21.53
CA SER A 124 1.32 1.32 21.67
C SER A 124 0.69 0.68 20.43
N GLN A 125 -0.32 1.33 19.84
CA GLN A 125 -0.96 0.86 18.61
C GLN A 125 0.00 0.92 17.42
N VAL A 126 0.80 1.99 17.33
CA VAL A 126 1.84 2.12 16.30
C VAL A 126 2.90 1.02 16.45
N LEU A 127 3.31 0.72 17.68
CA LEU A 127 4.24 -0.37 17.96
C LEU A 127 3.63 -1.73 17.57
N ALA A 128 2.37 -1.98 17.96
CA ALA A 128 1.65 -3.20 17.60
C ALA A 128 1.59 -3.40 16.07
N TYR A 129 1.24 -2.33 15.33
CA TYR A 129 1.28 -2.31 13.87
C TYR A 129 2.67 -2.72 13.34
N ARG A 130 3.75 -2.11 13.86
CA ARG A 130 5.13 -2.44 13.44
C ARG A 130 5.49 -3.89 13.71
N THR A 131 5.09 -4.44 14.86
CA THR A 131 5.40 -5.83 15.26
C THR A 131 4.60 -6.87 14.48
N ALA A 132 3.41 -6.52 13.98
CA ALA A 132 2.57 -7.43 13.20
C ALA A 132 3.11 -7.68 11.77
N GLY A 133 3.98 -6.81 11.26
CA GLY A 133 4.56 -6.94 9.92
C GLY A 133 5.58 -8.10 9.80
N PRO A 134 5.82 -8.62 8.58
CA PRO A 134 5.33 -8.11 7.30
C PRO A 134 3.92 -8.62 6.91
N TYR A 135 3.12 -7.76 6.27
CA TYR A 135 1.79 -8.08 5.76
C TYR A 135 1.83 -8.93 4.48
N HIS A 136 0.82 -9.78 4.28
CA HIS A 136 0.80 -10.77 3.20
C HIS A 136 0.40 -10.16 1.84
N ASP A 137 -0.61 -9.30 1.84
CA ASP A 137 -1.12 -8.61 0.65
C ASP A 137 -1.50 -7.16 0.93
N SER A 138 -1.83 -6.41 -0.13
CA SER A 138 -2.24 -5.01 -0.02
C SER A 138 -3.52 -4.80 0.80
N SER A 139 -4.45 -5.76 0.81
CA SER A 139 -5.70 -5.67 1.57
C SER A 139 -5.46 -5.75 3.08
N ASP A 140 -4.64 -6.71 3.50
CA ASP A 140 -4.22 -6.90 4.90
C ASP A 140 -3.47 -5.66 5.40
N TRP A 141 -2.55 -5.13 4.59
CA TRP A 141 -1.80 -3.93 4.95
C TRP A 141 -2.71 -2.69 5.03
N ASN A 142 -3.61 -2.49 4.07
CA ASN A 142 -4.57 -1.38 4.12
C ASN A 142 -5.48 -1.47 5.35
N THR A 143 -5.92 -2.67 5.72
CA THR A 143 -6.72 -2.89 6.93
C THR A 143 -5.94 -2.51 8.18
N ALA A 144 -4.67 -2.94 8.29
CA ALA A 144 -3.81 -2.56 9.40
C ALA A 144 -3.60 -1.03 9.49
N LEU A 145 -3.40 -0.36 8.35
CA LEU A 145 -3.26 1.10 8.30
C LEU A 145 -4.53 1.85 8.76
N LEU A 146 -5.71 1.28 8.59
CA LEU A 146 -6.98 1.86 9.05
C LEU A 146 -7.19 1.74 10.56
N THR A 147 -6.48 0.83 11.23
CA THR A 147 -6.56 0.64 12.69
C THR A 147 -5.65 1.57 13.48
N LEU A 148 -4.77 2.31 12.79
CA LEU A 148 -3.85 3.25 13.40
C LEU A 148 -4.56 4.50 13.96
N PRO A 149 -4.04 5.09 15.05
CA PRO A 149 -4.65 6.23 15.71
C PRO A 149 -4.60 7.51 14.86
N ALA A 150 -5.45 8.48 15.18
CA ALA A 150 -5.44 9.79 14.53
C ALA A 150 -4.17 10.58 14.92
N PRO A 151 -3.57 11.38 14.01
CA PRO A 151 -2.34 12.13 14.33
C PRO A 151 -2.46 13.06 15.54
N GLU A 152 -3.66 13.58 15.81
CA GLU A 152 -3.92 14.49 16.92
C GLU A 152 -3.68 13.82 18.29
N GLU A 153 -3.83 12.49 18.37
CA GLU A 153 -3.63 11.72 19.59
C GLU A 153 -2.14 11.62 19.99
N LEU A 154 -1.23 11.82 19.04
CA LEU A 154 0.22 11.75 19.27
C LEU A 154 0.83 13.10 19.73
N GLY A 155 0.02 14.15 19.80
CA GLY A 155 0.43 15.46 20.32
C GLY A 155 1.64 16.04 19.59
N ALA A 156 2.77 16.15 20.28
CA ALA A 156 4.00 16.75 19.74
C ALA A 156 4.58 15.99 18.54
N ASP A 157 4.31 14.69 18.40
CA ASP A 157 4.85 13.85 17.33
C ASP A 157 3.93 13.76 16.10
N ALA A 158 2.81 14.49 16.11
CA ALA A 158 1.78 14.41 15.06
C ALA A 158 2.33 14.63 13.64
N ASP A 159 3.26 15.57 13.47
CA ASP A 159 3.81 15.88 12.15
C ASP A 159 4.75 14.78 11.62
N LEU A 160 5.62 14.24 12.49
CA LEU A 160 6.47 13.09 12.16
C LEU A 160 5.61 11.86 11.82
N TYR A 161 4.55 11.65 12.58
CA TYR A 161 3.61 10.57 12.33
C TYR A 161 2.85 10.72 11.01
N ARG A 162 2.40 11.93 10.65
CA ARG A 162 1.78 12.21 9.35
C ARG A 162 2.72 11.91 8.19
N GLU A 163 4.00 12.27 8.33
CA GLU A 163 5.00 11.95 7.31
C GLU A 163 5.23 10.45 7.17
N TRP A 164 5.30 9.74 8.30
CA TRP A 164 5.42 8.28 8.32
C TRP A 164 4.20 7.58 7.69
N ILE A 165 2.97 7.97 8.03
CA ILE A 165 1.76 7.44 7.37
C ILE A 165 1.79 7.70 5.86
N ARG A 166 2.28 8.87 5.42
CA ARG A 166 2.43 9.16 3.98
C ARG A 166 3.46 8.27 3.31
N SER A 167 4.54 7.86 3.98
CA SER A 167 5.47 6.87 3.42
C SER A 167 4.81 5.49 3.33
N GLU A 168 4.16 5.03 4.39
CA GLU A 168 3.51 3.71 4.41
C GLU A 168 2.42 3.60 3.33
N ARG A 169 1.62 4.66 3.12
CA ARG A 169 0.64 4.71 2.03
C ARG A 169 1.27 4.69 0.64
N ARG A 170 2.47 5.27 0.45
CA ARG A 170 3.19 5.20 -0.82
C ARG A 170 3.70 3.79 -1.11
N GLU A 171 4.16 3.10 -0.08
CA GLU A 171 4.60 1.71 -0.20
C GLU A 171 3.43 0.76 -0.47
N LEU A 172 2.27 1.00 0.17
CA LEU A 172 1.03 0.27 -0.12
C LEU A 172 0.64 0.38 -1.59
N VAL A 173 0.61 1.59 -2.15
CA VAL A 173 0.28 1.82 -3.58
C VAL A 173 1.28 1.10 -4.48
N ALA A 174 2.57 1.10 -4.13
CA ALA A 174 3.58 0.36 -4.89
C ALA A 174 3.34 -1.17 -4.84
N LEU A 175 2.90 -1.70 -3.69
CA LEU A 175 2.54 -3.10 -3.56
C LEU A 175 1.29 -3.44 -4.39
N GLU A 176 0.24 -2.62 -4.32
CA GLU A 176 -0.98 -2.76 -5.12
C GLU A 176 -0.65 -2.80 -6.62
N ASP A 177 0.23 -1.91 -7.09
CA ASP A 177 0.69 -1.90 -8.49
C ASP A 177 1.43 -3.20 -8.87
N ILE A 178 2.26 -3.74 -7.98
CA ILE A 178 2.97 -5.00 -8.20
C ILE A 178 1.99 -6.18 -8.24
N GLU A 179 1.05 -6.23 -7.32
CA GLU A 179 0.01 -7.26 -7.25
C GLU A 179 -0.88 -7.23 -8.49
N LYS A 180 -1.33 -6.03 -8.89
CA LYS A 180 -2.10 -5.84 -10.12
C LYS A 180 -1.33 -6.35 -11.34
N ARG A 181 -0.04 -6.01 -11.47
CA ARG A 181 0.82 -6.52 -12.56
C ARG A 181 0.93 -8.04 -12.55
N ARG A 182 1.14 -8.66 -11.37
CA ARG A 182 1.18 -10.13 -11.23
C ARG A 182 -0.14 -10.79 -11.63
N GLN A 183 -1.27 -10.20 -11.25
CA GLN A 183 -2.59 -10.68 -11.62
C GLN A 183 -2.83 -10.55 -13.14
N VAL A 184 -2.48 -9.41 -13.75
CA VAL A 184 -2.54 -9.22 -15.21
C VAL A 184 -1.66 -10.27 -15.91
N ASP A 185 -0.40 -10.45 -15.49
CA ASP A 185 0.49 -11.46 -16.07
C ASP A 185 -0.08 -12.87 -15.98
N SER A 186 -0.74 -13.21 -14.86
CA SER A 186 -1.42 -14.50 -14.71
C SER A 186 -2.58 -14.65 -15.69
N ILE A 187 -3.44 -13.63 -15.82
CA ILE A 187 -4.57 -13.64 -16.75
C ILE A 187 -4.08 -13.74 -18.20
N ILE A 188 -2.98 -13.05 -18.54
CA ILE A 188 -2.37 -13.14 -19.87
C ILE A 188 -1.87 -14.56 -20.16
N ARG A 189 -1.28 -15.24 -19.17
CA ARG A 189 -0.90 -16.67 -19.31
C ARG A 189 -2.13 -17.57 -19.48
N ASP A 190 -3.23 -17.28 -18.80
CA ASP A 190 -4.49 -18.01 -18.96
C ASP A 190 -5.09 -17.79 -20.36
N ILE A 191 -5.02 -16.56 -20.88
CA ILE A 191 -5.40 -16.23 -22.27
C ILE A 191 -4.52 -17.00 -23.26
N ASP A 192 -3.19 -16.96 -23.10
CA ASP A 192 -2.26 -17.73 -23.93
C ASP A 192 -2.59 -19.22 -23.87
N ARG A 193 -2.85 -19.77 -22.68
CA ARG A 193 -3.22 -21.17 -22.51
C ARG A 193 -4.56 -21.51 -23.18
N ALA A 194 -5.57 -20.66 -23.04
CA ALA A 194 -6.88 -20.86 -23.67
C ALA A 194 -6.77 -20.82 -25.21
N ILE A 195 -5.97 -19.88 -25.76
CA ILE A 195 -5.63 -19.85 -27.19
C ILE A 195 -4.87 -21.11 -27.59
N LEU A 196 -3.94 -21.57 -26.74
CA LEU A 196 -3.16 -22.78 -26.99
C LEU A 196 -4.04 -24.03 -27.07
N LEU A 197 -4.98 -24.16 -26.14
CA LEU A 197 -5.89 -25.29 -26.05
C LEU A 197 -7.14 -25.14 -26.92
N ALA A 198 -7.29 -24.00 -27.62
CA ALA A 198 -8.47 -23.63 -28.39
C ALA A 198 -9.78 -23.67 -27.56
N SER A 199 -9.68 -23.37 -26.26
CA SER A 199 -10.81 -23.27 -25.33
C SER A 199 -11.40 -21.87 -25.37
N TRP A 200 -12.45 -21.68 -26.18
CA TRP A 200 -13.04 -20.36 -26.42
C TRP A 200 -13.86 -19.83 -25.23
N THR A 201 -14.43 -20.72 -24.43
CA THR A 201 -15.15 -20.36 -23.20
C THR A 201 -14.19 -19.80 -22.14
N ASP A 202 -13.03 -20.45 -21.96
CA ASP A 202 -12.02 -20.00 -21.00
C ASP A 202 -11.34 -18.72 -21.49
N LEU A 203 -11.16 -18.59 -22.81
CA LEU A 203 -10.65 -17.36 -23.42
C LEU A 203 -11.58 -16.18 -23.13
N ALA A 204 -12.88 -16.32 -23.40
CA ALA A 204 -13.85 -15.26 -23.13
C ALA A 204 -13.89 -14.90 -21.64
N ALA A 205 -13.86 -15.88 -20.75
CA ALA A 205 -13.83 -15.66 -19.31
C ALA A 205 -12.55 -14.93 -18.86
N ALA A 206 -11.39 -15.29 -19.39
CA ALA A 206 -10.11 -14.65 -19.06
C ALA A 206 -10.02 -13.21 -19.61
N ILE A 207 -10.57 -12.95 -20.80
CA ILE A 207 -10.66 -11.60 -21.37
C ILE A 207 -11.59 -10.72 -20.53
N VAL A 208 -12.74 -11.22 -20.08
CA VAL A 208 -13.65 -10.49 -19.18
C VAL A 208 -12.96 -10.15 -17.85
N LYS A 209 -12.21 -11.09 -17.27
CA LYS A 209 -11.39 -10.82 -16.06
C LYS A 209 -10.36 -9.71 -16.31
N LEU A 210 -9.69 -9.74 -17.46
CA LEU A 210 -8.73 -8.70 -17.84
C LEU A 210 -9.40 -7.33 -18.02
N GLN A 211 -10.58 -7.28 -18.65
CA GLN A 211 -11.35 -6.04 -18.83
C GLN A 211 -11.81 -5.45 -17.49
N GLN A 212 -12.14 -6.28 -16.50
CA GLN A 212 -12.50 -5.82 -15.16
C GLN A 212 -11.30 -5.28 -14.37
N LEU A 213 -10.15 -5.95 -14.48
CA LEU A 213 -8.94 -5.61 -13.72
C LEU A 213 -8.16 -4.44 -14.35
N ASP A 214 -8.05 -4.40 -15.67
CA ASP A 214 -7.36 -3.36 -16.42
C ASP A 214 -8.05 -3.07 -17.76
N PRO A 215 -9.09 -2.21 -17.76
CA PRO A 215 -9.85 -1.87 -18.98
C PRO A 215 -9.01 -1.22 -20.08
N GLN A 216 -7.89 -0.57 -19.72
CA GLN A 216 -7.00 0.08 -20.67
C GLN A 216 -5.93 -0.87 -21.22
N HIS A 217 -5.92 -2.13 -20.77
CA HIS A 217 -4.92 -3.10 -21.21
C HIS A 217 -5.01 -3.31 -22.74
N PRO A 218 -3.87 -3.35 -23.45
CA PRO A 218 -3.84 -3.47 -24.91
C PRO A 218 -4.66 -4.66 -25.46
N VAL A 219 -4.68 -5.79 -24.75
CA VAL A 219 -5.50 -6.97 -25.11
C VAL A 219 -7.00 -6.77 -24.87
N ALA A 220 -7.39 -6.05 -23.80
CA ALA A 220 -8.78 -5.71 -23.51
C ALA A 220 -9.36 -4.76 -24.58
N LEU A 221 -8.54 -3.84 -25.08
CA LEU A 221 -8.89 -2.92 -26.15
C LEU A 221 -8.94 -3.58 -27.54
N ALA A 222 -8.22 -4.69 -27.76
CA ALA A 222 -8.15 -5.36 -29.07
C ALA A 222 -9.48 -6.00 -29.51
N GLU A 223 -10.37 -6.35 -28.56
CA GLU A 223 -11.75 -6.74 -28.89
C GLU A 223 -12.60 -5.55 -29.39
N SER A 224 -12.27 -4.34 -28.95
CA SER A 224 -13.06 -3.13 -29.27
C SER A 224 -12.46 -2.26 -30.39
N ALA A 225 -11.16 -2.39 -30.70
CA ALA A 225 -10.44 -1.46 -31.56
C ALA A 225 -10.12 -2.01 -32.96
N THR A 226 -10.55 -1.26 -33.98
CA THR A 226 -10.32 -1.50 -35.41
C THR A 226 -9.04 -0.82 -35.96
N SER A 227 -8.15 -0.24 -35.14
CA SER A 227 -7.13 0.71 -35.61
C SER A 227 -5.70 0.13 -35.79
N LEU A 228 -4.99 0.67 -36.80
CA LEU A 228 -3.69 0.20 -37.30
C LEU A 228 -2.45 0.75 -36.55
N SER A 229 -2.59 1.57 -35.51
CA SER A 229 -1.43 2.15 -34.80
C SER A 229 -0.73 1.17 -33.85
N PHE A 230 -1.34 0.01 -33.60
CA PHE A 230 -0.94 -0.98 -32.60
C PHE A 230 0.20 -1.93 -33.08
N TYR A 231 0.48 -1.97 -34.38
CA TYR A 231 1.33 -2.99 -35.02
C TYR A 231 2.85 -2.83 -34.82
N GLY A 232 3.32 -1.71 -34.28
CA GLY A 232 4.73 -1.27 -34.39
C GLY A 232 5.74 -1.81 -33.37
N LYS A 233 5.32 -2.21 -32.17
CA LYS A 233 6.23 -2.68 -31.10
C LYS A 233 5.76 -4.02 -30.57
N ALA A 234 6.43 -5.13 -30.87
CA ALA A 234 5.96 -6.46 -30.47
C ALA A 234 6.39 -6.81 -29.04
N THR A 235 5.49 -6.58 -28.08
CA THR A 235 5.51 -7.24 -26.78
C THR A 235 4.59 -8.48 -26.81
N THR A 236 4.68 -9.35 -25.81
CA THR A 236 3.88 -10.57 -25.68
C THR A 236 2.38 -10.27 -25.75
N GLU A 237 1.96 -9.18 -25.11
CA GLU A 237 0.58 -8.68 -25.06
C GLU A 237 0.10 -8.24 -26.45
N ASN A 238 1.01 -7.65 -27.25
CA ASN A 238 0.69 -7.25 -28.61
C ASN A 238 0.51 -8.45 -29.53
N GLU A 239 1.27 -9.54 -29.35
CA GLU A 239 1.07 -10.77 -30.15
C GLU A 239 -0.31 -11.42 -29.92
N ILE A 240 -0.85 -11.33 -28.71
CA ILE A 240 -2.20 -11.82 -28.36
C ILE A 240 -3.28 -10.94 -28.99
N ALA A 241 -3.16 -9.62 -28.85
CA ALA A 241 -4.08 -8.67 -29.48
C ALA A 241 -4.11 -8.85 -31.01
N LEU A 242 -2.94 -8.99 -31.64
CA LEU A 242 -2.82 -9.26 -33.07
C LEU A 242 -3.48 -10.58 -33.47
N PHE A 243 -3.40 -11.61 -32.62
CA PHE A 243 -4.05 -12.88 -32.85
C PHE A 243 -5.57 -12.75 -32.80
N LEU A 244 -6.12 -12.05 -31.80
CA LEU A 244 -7.56 -11.80 -31.70
C LEU A 244 -8.07 -10.96 -32.89
N MET A 245 -7.34 -9.91 -33.28
CA MET A 245 -7.66 -9.10 -34.46
C MET A 245 -7.56 -9.89 -35.76
N PHE A 246 -6.67 -10.87 -35.85
CA PHE A 246 -6.57 -11.77 -37.01
C PHE A 246 -7.77 -12.73 -37.08
N GLN A 247 -8.23 -13.27 -35.95
CA GLN A 247 -9.41 -14.14 -35.93
C GLN A 247 -10.69 -13.36 -36.27
N ASN A 248 -10.86 -12.18 -35.69
CA ASN A 248 -12.10 -11.40 -35.80
C ASN A 248 -12.08 -10.33 -36.90
N GLY A 249 -10.93 -10.14 -37.57
CA GLY A 249 -10.75 -9.12 -38.60
C GLY A 249 -11.33 -9.49 -39.96
N ASP A 250 -11.64 -8.46 -40.74
CA ASP A 250 -11.99 -8.58 -42.15
C ASP A 250 -10.80 -9.09 -42.99
N PRO A 251 -11.04 -9.58 -44.23
CA PRO A 251 -9.97 -10.15 -45.06
C PRO A 251 -8.78 -9.19 -45.29
N ALA A 252 -9.04 -7.89 -45.39
CA ALA A 252 -8.02 -6.87 -45.56
C ALA A 252 -7.12 -6.75 -44.31
N ARG A 253 -7.71 -6.72 -43.12
CA ARG A 253 -6.98 -6.68 -41.85
C ARG A 253 -6.20 -7.96 -41.59
N ARG A 254 -6.76 -9.14 -41.91
CA ARG A 254 -6.03 -10.41 -41.82
C ARG A 254 -4.80 -10.41 -42.72
N THR A 255 -4.92 -9.86 -43.93
CA THR A 255 -3.81 -9.77 -44.89
C THR A 255 -2.70 -8.84 -44.37
N ALA A 256 -3.07 -7.66 -43.87
CA ALA A 256 -2.10 -6.72 -43.28
C ALA A 256 -1.38 -7.30 -42.04
N ILE A 257 -2.12 -7.97 -41.16
CA ILE A 257 -1.53 -8.68 -40.01
C ILE A 257 -0.61 -9.80 -40.48
N ALA A 258 -0.99 -10.52 -41.54
CA ALA A 258 -0.18 -11.61 -42.05
C ALA A 258 1.15 -11.12 -42.65
N GLU A 259 1.13 -10.06 -43.44
CA GLU A 259 2.33 -9.40 -43.97
C GLU A 259 3.27 -8.92 -42.85
N LEU A 260 2.67 -8.40 -41.78
CA LEU A 260 3.39 -7.96 -40.59
C LEU A 260 4.05 -9.13 -39.84
N MET A 261 3.38 -10.27 -39.74
CA MET A 261 3.78 -11.35 -38.85
C MET A 261 4.72 -12.38 -39.49
N VAL A 262 4.61 -12.64 -40.79
CA VAL A 262 5.48 -13.58 -41.51
C VAL A 262 6.99 -13.31 -41.32
N PRO A 263 7.50 -12.06 -41.46
CA PRO A 263 8.92 -11.77 -41.31
C PRO A 263 9.38 -11.66 -39.84
N ARG A 264 8.45 -11.64 -38.88
CA ARG A 264 8.78 -11.39 -37.46
C ARG A 264 9.22 -12.65 -36.72
N LEU A 265 10.08 -12.47 -35.71
CA LEU A 265 10.42 -13.52 -34.77
C LEU A 265 9.48 -13.43 -33.55
N PRO A 266 8.53 -14.35 -33.38
CA PRO A 266 7.54 -14.28 -32.31
C PRO A 266 8.15 -14.60 -30.94
N ARG A 267 7.72 -13.87 -29.92
CA ARG A 267 8.19 -14.00 -28.54
C ARG A 267 7.32 -14.93 -27.70
N SER A 268 6.04 -15.06 -28.04
CA SER A 268 5.08 -15.93 -27.36
C SER A 268 4.68 -17.13 -28.22
N ALA A 269 4.04 -18.12 -27.58
CA ALA A 269 3.48 -19.25 -28.32
C ALA A 269 2.30 -18.82 -29.21
N THR A 270 1.55 -17.79 -28.78
CA THR A 270 0.48 -17.16 -29.56
C THR A 270 1.02 -16.43 -30.78
N GLY A 271 2.12 -15.66 -30.66
CA GLY A 271 2.80 -15.06 -31.80
C GLY A 271 3.34 -16.10 -32.79
N ARG A 272 3.82 -17.25 -32.29
CA ARG A 272 4.23 -18.39 -33.12
C ARG A 272 3.06 -18.95 -33.93
N ARG A 273 1.90 -19.12 -33.30
CA ARG A 273 0.67 -19.56 -33.99
C ARG A 273 0.19 -18.56 -35.00
N LEU A 274 0.11 -17.28 -34.62
CA LEU A 274 -0.28 -16.21 -35.51
C LEU A 274 0.63 -16.16 -36.74
N ARG A 275 1.94 -16.30 -36.56
CA ARG A 275 2.91 -16.34 -37.67
C ARG A 275 2.68 -17.52 -38.60
N VAL A 276 2.37 -18.71 -38.07
CA VAL A 276 2.04 -19.89 -38.87
C VAL A 276 0.76 -19.66 -39.67
N MET A 277 -0.29 -19.16 -39.04
CA MET A 277 -1.57 -18.84 -39.70
C MET A 277 -1.39 -17.77 -40.78
N SER A 278 -0.59 -16.75 -40.48
CA SER A 278 -0.20 -15.68 -41.41
C SER A 278 0.56 -16.22 -42.62
N ALA A 279 1.51 -17.14 -42.39
CA ALA A 279 2.29 -17.77 -43.46
C ALA A 279 1.41 -18.63 -44.36
N PHE A 280 0.43 -19.34 -43.81
CA PHE A 280 -0.57 -20.07 -44.61
C PHE A 280 -1.45 -19.15 -45.44
N GLN A 281 -1.94 -18.05 -44.87
CA GLN A 281 -2.76 -17.08 -45.60
C GLN A 281 -1.99 -16.44 -46.76
N GLN A 282 -0.69 -16.19 -46.58
CA GLN A 282 0.19 -15.58 -47.59
C GLN A 282 0.81 -16.60 -48.57
N GLY A 283 0.51 -17.90 -48.42
CA GLY A 283 1.05 -18.95 -49.30
C GLY A 283 2.52 -19.31 -49.05
N TYR A 284 3.13 -18.85 -47.95
CA TYR A 284 4.51 -19.17 -47.57
C TYR A 284 4.62 -20.53 -46.86
N LEU A 285 4.46 -21.61 -47.63
CA LEU A 285 4.41 -22.99 -47.13
C LEU A 285 5.64 -23.39 -46.29
N LEU A 286 6.86 -23.03 -46.73
CA LEU A 286 8.08 -23.37 -45.99
C LEU A 286 8.13 -22.69 -44.61
N SER A 287 7.75 -21.41 -44.54
CA SER A 287 7.68 -20.65 -43.28
C SER A 287 6.60 -21.21 -42.35
N ALA A 288 5.48 -21.67 -42.91
CA ALA A 288 4.40 -22.30 -42.15
C ALA A 288 4.83 -23.66 -41.57
N VAL A 289 5.52 -24.48 -42.37
CA VAL A 289 6.08 -25.79 -41.97
C VAL A 289 7.11 -25.64 -40.84
N ILE A 290 8.05 -24.70 -40.97
CA ILE A 290 9.07 -24.43 -39.94
C ILE A 290 8.43 -23.94 -38.63
N GLY A 291 7.42 -23.07 -38.73
CA GLY A 291 6.70 -22.57 -37.56
C GLY A 291 5.86 -23.66 -36.88
N LEU A 292 5.25 -24.56 -37.66
CA LEU A 292 4.51 -25.73 -37.16
C LEU A 292 5.42 -26.70 -36.42
N ASP A 293 6.58 -27.06 -37.00
CA ASP A 293 7.56 -27.95 -36.38
C ASP A 293 8.02 -27.41 -35.01
N LYS A 294 8.27 -26.10 -34.94
CA LYS A 294 8.66 -25.44 -33.69
C LYS A 294 7.55 -25.40 -32.65
N LEU A 295 6.28 -25.20 -33.05
CA LEU A 295 5.13 -25.28 -32.15
C LEU A 295 4.90 -26.69 -31.62
N VAL A 296 5.08 -27.69 -32.47
CA VAL A 296 4.95 -29.10 -32.14
C VAL A 296 6.04 -29.55 -31.16
N SER A 297 7.28 -29.08 -31.35
CA SER A 297 8.41 -29.39 -30.44
C SER A 297 8.21 -28.86 -29.00
N LEU A 298 7.37 -27.83 -28.82
CA LEU A 298 7.08 -27.23 -27.52
C LEU A 298 5.94 -27.96 -26.76
N HIS A 299 5.19 -28.85 -27.42
CA HIS A 299 4.04 -29.55 -26.83
C HIS A 299 3.97 -31.02 -27.32
N PRO A 300 4.81 -31.92 -26.76
CA PRO A 300 4.95 -33.31 -27.22
C PRO A 300 3.68 -34.16 -27.14
N GLU A 301 2.67 -33.74 -26.37
CA GLU A 301 1.45 -34.50 -26.09
C GLU A 301 0.37 -34.37 -27.18
N ALA A 302 0.48 -33.41 -28.10
CA ALA A 302 -0.50 -33.18 -29.16
C ALA A 302 -0.21 -34.06 -30.40
N ASN A 303 -0.76 -35.29 -30.43
CA ASN A 303 -0.73 -36.29 -31.53
C ASN A 303 0.20 -35.99 -32.75
N ILE A 304 1.50 -35.96 -32.47
CA ILE A 304 2.56 -35.44 -33.35
C ILE A 304 2.76 -36.29 -34.61
N ALA A 305 2.56 -37.61 -34.48
CA ALA A 305 2.80 -38.55 -35.57
C ALA A 305 1.78 -38.45 -36.72
N GLY A 306 0.57 -37.97 -36.44
CA GLY A 306 -0.48 -37.77 -37.43
C GLY A 306 -0.34 -36.45 -38.19
N LEU A 307 0.05 -35.39 -37.49
CA LEU A 307 0.30 -34.06 -38.07
C LEU A 307 1.56 -34.08 -38.95
N ARG A 308 2.63 -34.75 -38.50
CA ARG A 308 3.88 -34.87 -39.26
C ARG A 308 3.73 -35.64 -40.56
N ARG A 309 3.05 -36.80 -40.54
CA ARG A 309 2.74 -37.58 -41.78
C ARG A 309 1.93 -36.79 -42.81
N ARG A 310 1.01 -35.95 -42.35
CA ARG A 310 0.19 -35.11 -43.23
C ARG A 310 0.98 -33.94 -43.80
N LEU A 311 1.87 -33.35 -43.01
CA LEU A 311 2.78 -32.30 -43.42
C LEU A 311 3.78 -32.82 -44.47
N ASP A 312 4.38 -33.99 -44.24
CA ASP A 312 5.30 -34.64 -45.17
C ASP A 312 4.64 -34.96 -46.52
N ALA A 313 3.37 -35.39 -46.51
CA ALA A 313 2.59 -35.62 -47.73
C ALA A 313 2.28 -34.33 -48.51
N ALA A 314 2.02 -33.21 -47.83
CA ALA A 314 1.82 -31.91 -48.49
C ALA A 314 3.10 -31.29 -49.04
N ILE A 315 4.26 -31.61 -48.45
CA ILE A 315 5.59 -31.20 -48.93
C ILE A 315 6.00 -32.00 -50.17
N ALA A 316 5.59 -33.28 -50.28
CA ALA A 316 5.95 -34.16 -51.39
C ALA A 316 5.24 -33.85 -52.72
N GLU A 317 4.01 -33.31 -52.70
CA GLU A 317 3.25 -32.95 -53.91
C GLU A 317 2.73 -31.51 -53.87
N PRO A 318 3.60 -30.49 -54.02
CA PRO A 318 3.23 -29.08 -53.87
C PRO A 318 2.27 -28.56 -54.96
N GLN A 319 2.19 -29.25 -56.11
CA GLN A 319 1.39 -28.81 -57.27
C GLN A 319 -0.07 -29.31 -57.23
N ASN A 320 -0.39 -30.26 -56.35
CA ASN A 320 -1.72 -30.88 -56.22
C ASN A 320 -2.35 -30.64 -54.84
N ALA A 321 -1.95 -29.58 -54.12
CA ALA A 321 -2.54 -29.22 -52.84
C ALA A 321 -3.56 -28.07 -52.98
N PRO A 322 -4.78 -28.29 -53.51
CA PRO A 322 -5.83 -27.29 -53.43
C PRO A 322 -6.13 -27.05 -51.94
N TRP A 323 -6.32 -25.79 -51.54
CA TRP A 323 -6.74 -25.33 -50.21
C TRP A 323 -7.53 -26.34 -49.32
N PRO A 324 -8.52 -27.11 -49.82
CA PRO A 324 -9.16 -28.20 -49.08
C PRO A 324 -8.24 -29.27 -48.45
N SER A 325 -7.10 -29.65 -49.04
CA SER A 325 -6.20 -30.66 -48.46
C SER A 325 -5.33 -30.11 -47.33
N LEU A 326 -4.90 -28.84 -47.38
CA LEU A 326 -4.28 -28.13 -46.25
C LEU A 326 -5.28 -27.80 -45.14
N ARG A 327 -6.54 -27.53 -45.49
CA ARG A 327 -7.67 -27.48 -44.53
C ARG A 327 -7.77 -28.79 -43.76
N GLY A 328 -7.49 -29.93 -44.39
CA GLY A 328 -7.39 -31.28 -43.82
C GLY A 328 -6.32 -31.45 -42.74
N ILE A 329 -5.20 -30.73 -42.87
CA ILE A 329 -4.05 -30.73 -41.93
C ILE A 329 -4.30 -29.78 -40.77
N LEU A 330 -4.93 -28.64 -41.04
CA LEU A 330 -5.39 -27.70 -40.03
C LEU A 330 -6.67 -28.21 -39.32
N THR A 331 -7.45 -29.12 -39.91
CA THR A 331 -8.69 -29.61 -39.29
C THR A 331 -8.46 -30.29 -37.95
N PRO A 332 -7.44 -31.14 -37.69
CA PRO A 332 -7.18 -31.63 -36.33
C PRO A 332 -6.71 -30.52 -35.37
N ILE A 333 -6.08 -29.44 -35.86
CA ILE A 333 -5.76 -28.25 -35.05
C ILE A 333 -7.05 -27.45 -34.73
N TYR A 334 -8.05 -27.49 -35.62
CA TYR A 334 -9.39 -26.89 -35.44
C TYR A 334 -10.44 -27.85 -34.80
N ARG A 335 -10.29 -29.18 -34.86
CA ARG A 335 -11.23 -30.23 -34.37
C ARG A 335 -10.87 -30.79 -33.00
N LEU A 336 -9.78 -30.33 -32.38
CA LEU A 336 -9.65 -30.42 -30.92
C LEU A 336 -10.74 -29.62 -30.18
N GLN A 337 -11.66 -28.97 -30.92
CA GLN A 337 -12.82 -28.21 -30.43
C GLN A 337 -14.15 -28.99 -30.33
N GLU A 338 -14.21 -30.28 -30.68
CA GLU A 338 -15.49 -31.03 -30.67
C GLU A 338 -15.33 -32.45 -30.11
N TYR A 339 -14.90 -32.58 -28.85
CA TYR A 339 -15.31 -33.68 -27.97
C TYR A 339 -15.42 -33.10 -26.54
N PRO A 340 -16.45 -33.48 -25.77
CA PRO A 340 -16.73 -32.90 -24.45
C PRO A 340 -15.58 -33.04 -23.45
#